data_AF-A0A2T0WM74-F1
#
_entry.id   AF-A0A2T0WM74-F1
#
_cell.length_a   1.000
_cell.length_b   1.000
_cell.length_c   1.000
_cell.angle_alpha   90.00
_cell.angle_beta   90.00
_cell.angle_gamma   90.00
#
_symmetry.space_group_name_H-M   'P 1'
#
loop_
_entity.id
_entity.type
_entity.pdbx_description
1 polymer ?
#
loop_
_entity_poly.entity_id
_entity_poly.type
_entity_poly.pdbx_seq_one_letter_code
_entity_poly.pdbx_strand_id
1 'polypeptide(L)'
;MKNQIHRHLKILFAAFTLWLLPALSNAQKQPDIPMPRGPVDLSETSNLIIFIVIPAIIIIVFLIFRNRIKRIREEKKERMNNEKKNKES
;
A
#
# COMPACT_ATOMS: atom_id res chain seq x y z
N MET A 1 8.25 -23.69 -49.30
CA MET A 1 8.27 -24.72 -48.24
C MET A 1 8.76 -24.20 -46.89
N LYS A 2 9.83 -23.39 -46.84
CA LYS A 2 10.43 -22.84 -45.61
C LYS A 2 9.44 -22.09 -44.70
N ASN A 3 8.52 -21.29 -45.26
CA ASN A 3 7.56 -20.48 -44.49
C ASN A 3 6.52 -21.32 -43.74
N GLN A 4 6.16 -22.50 -44.26
CA GLN A 4 5.23 -23.41 -43.57
C GLN A 4 5.88 -23.99 -42.31
N ILE A 5 7.14 -24.42 -42.43
CA ILE A 5 7.92 -24.96 -41.32
C ILE A 5 8.10 -23.92 -40.20
N HIS A 6 8.40 -22.66 -40.57
CA HIS A 6 8.53 -21.57 -39.59
C HIS A 6 7.20 -21.29 -38.87
N ARG A 7 6.07 -21.42 -39.57
CA ARG A 7 4.74 -21.25 -38.97
C ARG A 7 4.43 -22.37 -37.98
N HIS A 8 4.68 -23.62 -38.33
CA HIS A 8 4.49 -24.75 -37.42
C HIS A 8 5.44 -24.69 -36.22
N LEU A 9 6.69 -24.28 -36.42
CA LEU A 9 7.66 -24.12 -35.33
C LEU A 9 7.21 -23.04 -34.33
N LYS A 10 6.67 -21.92 -34.81
CA LYS A 10 6.10 -20.87 -33.94
C LYS A 10 4.89 -21.37 -33.15
N ILE A 11 4.02 -22.16 -33.77
CA ILE A 11 2.83 -22.72 -33.11
C ILE A 11 3.25 -23.73 -32.03
N LEU A 12 4.21 -24.60 -32.33
CA LEU A 12 4.75 -25.57 -31.37
C LEU A 12 5.44 -24.89 -30.19
N PHE A 13 6.22 -23.83 -30.47
CA PHE A 13 6.86 -23.04 -29.42
C PHE A 13 5.82 -22.35 -28.54
N ALA A 14 4.79 -21.73 -29.12
CA ALA A 14 3.71 -21.09 -28.37
C ALA A 14 2.95 -22.10 -27.49
N ALA A 15 2.63 -23.29 -28.03
CA ALA A 15 1.98 -24.36 -27.29
C ALA A 15 2.84 -24.88 -26.13
N PHE A 16 4.14 -25.04 -26.36
CA PHE A 16 5.10 -25.44 -25.32
C PHE A 16 5.19 -24.38 -24.21
N THR A 17 5.29 -23.09 -24.58
CA THR A 17 5.30 -22.01 -23.59
C THR A 17 4.01 -21.97 -22.78
N LEU A 18 2.85 -22.18 -23.42
CA LEU A 18 1.54 -22.18 -22.77
C LEU A 18 1.38 -23.34 -21.77
N TRP A 19 1.93 -24.50 -22.11
CA TRP A 19 1.97 -25.69 -21.24
C TRP A 19 2.90 -25.51 -20.03
N LEU A 20 3.92 -24.64 -20.12
CA LEU A 20 4.88 -24.41 -19.04
C LEU A 20 4.36 -23.46 -17.94
N LEU A 21 3.38 -22.58 -18.22
CA LEU A 21 2.89 -21.60 -17.23
C LEU A 21 2.35 -22.23 -15.93
N PRO A 22 1.54 -23.30 -15.96
CA PRO A 22 1.02 -23.93 -14.75
C PRO A 22 2.11 -24.65 -13.92
N ALA A 23 3.20 -25.07 -14.54
CA ALA A 23 4.32 -25.67 -13.81
C ALA A 23 5.07 -24.61 -12.98
N LEU A 24 5.18 -23.39 -13.51
CA LEU A 24 5.79 -22.25 -12.80
C LEU A 24 4.96 -21.81 -11.58
N SER A 25 3.62 -21.89 -11.63
CA SER A 25 2.78 -21.51 -10.48
C SER A 25 2.90 -22.49 -9.32
N ASN A 26 3.11 -23.78 -9.59
CA ASN A 26 3.33 -24.79 -8.54
C ASN A 26 4.73 -24.72 -7.94
N ALA A 27 5.74 -24.31 -8.73
CA ALA A 27 7.11 -24.10 -8.24
C ALA A 27 7.26 -22.88 -7.30
N GLN A 28 6.30 -21.95 -7.33
CA GLN A 28 6.27 -20.80 -6.42
C GLN A 28 5.75 -21.14 -5.02
N LYS A 29 5.20 -22.34 -4.80
CA LYS A 29 4.80 -22.79 -3.45
C LYS A 29 6.04 -23.30 -2.72
N GLN A 30 6.59 -22.46 -1.86
CA GLN A 30 7.70 -22.86 -1.00
C GLN A 30 7.21 -23.91 0.01
N PRO A 31 7.84 -25.10 0.07
CA PRO A 31 7.57 -26.06 1.13
C PRO A 31 8.01 -25.49 2.48
N ASP A 32 7.36 -25.92 3.55
CA ASP A 32 7.69 -25.61 4.95
C ASP A 32 7.57 -24.15 5.41
N ILE A 33 7.12 -23.24 4.54
CA ILE A 33 6.74 -21.88 4.94
C ILE A 33 5.24 -21.84 5.19
N PRO A 34 4.77 -21.32 6.35
CA PRO A 34 3.35 -21.19 6.59
C PRO A 34 2.73 -20.32 5.49
N MET A 35 1.74 -20.88 4.82
CA MET A 35 1.02 -20.17 3.76
C MET A 35 0.43 -18.88 4.33
N PRO A 36 0.38 -17.80 3.53
CA PRO A 36 -0.31 -16.59 3.95
C PRO A 36 -1.72 -16.96 4.39
N ARG A 37 -2.10 -16.49 5.59
CA ARG A 37 -3.46 -16.67 6.10
C ARG A 37 -4.44 -16.14 5.05
N GLY A 38 -5.60 -16.80 4.94
CA GLY A 38 -6.67 -16.39 4.03
C GLY A 38 -7.16 -14.96 4.33
N PRO A 39 -8.24 -14.51 3.67
CA PRO A 39 -8.82 -13.20 3.93
C PRO A 39 -8.96 -12.96 5.44
N VAL A 40 -8.53 -11.78 5.91
CA VAL A 40 -8.60 -11.44 7.33
C VAL A 40 -10.06 -11.49 7.77
N ASP A 41 -10.38 -12.35 8.73
CA ASP A 41 -11.71 -12.42 9.31
C ASP A 41 -11.89 -11.30 10.32
N LEU A 42 -12.79 -10.36 10.00
CA LEU A 42 -13.10 -9.20 10.83
C LEU A 42 -14.15 -9.49 11.91
N SER A 43 -14.73 -10.70 11.95
CA SER A 43 -15.61 -11.13 13.04
C SER A 43 -14.83 -11.37 14.33
N GLU A 44 -13.54 -11.72 14.21
CA GLU A 44 -12.65 -11.86 15.36
C GLU A 44 -12.28 -10.48 15.92
N THR A 45 -12.52 -10.28 17.22
CA THR A 45 -12.24 -9.01 17.91
C THR A 45 -10.78 -8.59 17.78
N SER A 46 -9.84 -9.53 17.85
CA SER A 46 -8.40 -9.26 17.69
C SER A 46 -8.09 -8.63 16.33
N ASN A 47 -8.64 -9.19 15.25
CA ASN A 47 -8.41 -8.71 13.90
C ASN A 47 -9.06 -7.34 13.70
N LEU A 48 -10.29 -7.16 14.20
CA LEU A 48 -10.96 -5.86 14.16
C LEU A 48 -10.11 -4.77 14.86
N ILE A 49 -9.58 -5.08 16.04
CA ILE A 49 -8.77 -4.13 16.81
C ILE A 49 -7.48 -3.77 16.06
N ILE A 50 -6.74 -4.77 15.59
CA ILE A 50 -5.42 -4.57 14.95
C ILE A 50 -5.56 -3.86 13.61
N PHE A 51 -6.51 -4.28 12.78
CA PHE A 51 -6.60 -3.81 11.40
C PHE A 51 -7.48 -2.56 11.24
N ILE A 52 -8.37 -2.24 12.20
CA ILE A 52 -9.27 -1.09 12.10
C ILE A 52 -9.09 -0.12 13.27
N VAL A 53 -9.23 -0.59 14.51
CA VAL A 53 -9.31 0.30 15.67
C VAL A 53 -8.00 1.02 15.92
N ILE A 54 -6.87 0.32 15.93
CA ILE A 54 -5.54 0.93 16.14
C ILE A 54 -5.24 1.99 15.06
N PRO A 55 -5.36 1.69 13.75
CA PRO A 55 -5.19 2.70 12.71
C PRO A 55 -6.11 3.91 12.87
N ALA A 56 -7.39 3.70 13.20
CA ALA A 56 -8.34 4.78 13.40
C ALA A 56 -7.95 5.70 14.57
N ILE A 57 -7.51 5.13 15.70
CA ILE A 57 -7.04 5.90 16.87
C ILE A 57 -5.82 6.74 16.50
N ILE A 58 -4.84 6.17 15.77
CA ILE A 58 -3.64 6.91 15.33
C ILE A 58 -4.04 8.12 14.49
N ILE A 59 -4.99 7.96 13.56
CA ILE A 59 -5.50 9.05 12.73
C ILE A 59 -6.16 10.12 13.60
N ILE A 60 -7.04 9.73 14.53
CA ILE A 60 -7.73 10.67 15.42
C ILE A 60 -6.72 11.50 16.23
N VAL A 61 -5.76 10.84 16.87
CA VAL A 61 -4.73 11.51 17.67
C VAL A 61 -3.88 12.44 16.80
N PHE A 62 -3.49 11.98 15.60
CA PHE A 62 -2.74 12.79 14.65
C PHE A 62 -3.50 14.06 14.23
N LEU A 63 -4.81 13.95 13.96
CA LEU A 63 -5.64 15.10 13.59
C LEU A 63 -5.78 16.11 14.73
N ILE A 64 -5.96 15.63 15.96
CA ILE A 64 -5.99 16.50 17.16
C ILE A 64 -4.66 17.25 17.30
N PHE A 65 -3.54 16.54 17.16
CA PHE A 65 -2.21 17.14 17.25
C PHE A 65 -1.94 18.16 16.14
N ARG A 66 -2.33 17.82 14.89
CA ARG A 66 -2.20 18.71 13.73
C ARG A 66 -2.94 20.03 13.94
N ASN A 67 -4.16 19.97 14.48
CA ASN A 67 -4.95 21.17 14.74
C ASN A 67 -4.31 22.07 15.80
N ARG A 68 -3.74 21.47 16.86
CA ARG A 68 -3.02 22.22 17.91
C ARG A 68 -1.79 22.95 17.36
N ILE A 69 -0.97 22.27 16.57
CA ILE A 69 0.22 22.88 15.94
C ILE A 69 -0.18 24.04 15.03
N LYS A 70 -1.25 23.88 14.25
CA LYS A 70 -1.71 24.92 13.33
C LYS A 70 -2.08 26.20 14.08
N ARG A 71 -2.83 26.10 15.18
CA ARG A 71 -3.15 27.25 16.04
C ARG A 71 -1.92 27.96 16.57
N ILE A 72 -0.96 27.22 17.13
CA ILE A 72 0.28 27.82 17.68
C ILE A 72 1.06 28.56 16.59
N ARG A 73 1.09 28.02 15.37
CA ARG A 73 1.76 28.67 14.23
C ARG A 73 1.05 29.95 13.78
N GLU A 74 -0.28 29.95 13.77
CA GLU A 74 -1.11 31.12 13.44
C GLU A 74 -0.90 32.23 14.48
N GLU A 75 -1.00 31.91 15.78
CA GLU A 75 -0.77 32.86 16.87
C GLU A 75 0.64 33.48 16.81
N LYS A 76 1.67 32.67 16.52
CA LYS A 76 3.05 33.17 16.38
C LYS A 76 3.18 34.13 15.19
N LYS A 77 2.50 33.85 14.08
CA LYS A 77 2.51 34.71 12.89
C LYS A 77 1.83 36.05 13.17
N GLU A 78 0.70 36.04 13.87
CA GLU A 78 -0.01 37.25 14.26
C GLU A 78 0.84 38.13 15.19
N ARG A 79 1.50 37.55 16.20
CA ARG A 79 2.42 38.28 17.09
C ARG A 79 3.55 38.96 16.32
N MET A 80 4.21 38.24 15.41
CA MET A 80 5.28 38.82 14.59
C MET A 80 4.79 39.95 13.68
N ASN A 81 3.59 39.83 13.11
CA ASN A 81 3.01 40.88 12.28
C ASN A 81 2.66 42.13 13.10
N ASN A 82 2.10 41.96 14.30
CA ASN A 82 1.78 43.07 15.19
C ASN A 82 3.05 43.78 15.69
N GLU A 83 4.12 43.04 16.00
CA GLU A 83 5.41 43.60 16.37
C GLU A 83 6.06 44.41 15.24
N LYS A 84 5.96 43.96 13.99
CA LYS A 84 6.43 44.72 12.82
C LYS A 84 5.65 46.01 12.65
N LYS A 85 4.32 45.94 12.71
CA LYS A 85 3.45 47.12 12.59
C LYS A 85 3.73 48.18 13.66
N ASN A 86 4.03 47.76 14.89
CA ASN A 86 4.37 48.68 15.97
C ASN A 86 5.77 49.32 15.84
N LYS A 87 6.68 48.74 15.03
CA LYS A 87 8.01 49.31 14.78
C LYS A 87 8.03 50.27 13.59
N GLU A 88 7.02 50.19 12.72
CA GLU A 88 6.86 51.01 11.52
C GLU A 88 5.96 52.24 11.73
N SER A 89 5.35 52.36 12.91
CA SER A 89 4.44 53.46 13.29
C SER A 89 5.08 54.38 14.34
#